data_AF-A0A3N4JQN6-F1
#
_entry.id   AF-A0A3N4JQN6-F1
#
_cell.length_a   1.000
_cell.length_b   1.000
_cell.length_c   1.000
_cell.angle_alpha   90.00
_cell.angle_beta   90.00
_cell.angle_gamma   90.00
#
_symmetry.space_group_name_H-M   'P 1'
#
loop_
_entity.id
_entity.type
_entity.pdbx_description
1 polymer ?
#
loop_
_entity_poly.entity_id
_entity_poly.type
_entity_poly.pdbx_seq_one_letter_code
_entity_poly.pdbx_strand_id
1 'polypeptide(L)' 'MCMLATCSTCDGKSWRGCGQHIPSVLDSVPVEQWCSCKKPEGSKYPPRAS' A
#
# COMPACT_ATOMS: atom_id res chain seq x y z
N MET A 1 -2.11 -13.92 -3.41
CA MET A 1 -2.26 -12.84 -4.42
C MET A 1 -2.11 -11.50 -3.72
N CYS A 2 -1.24 -10.59 -4.18
CA CYS A 2 -1.33 -9.20 -3.72
C CYS A 2 -2.32 -8.45 -4.60
N MET A 3 -3.08 -7.55 -4.01
CA MET A 3 -4.09 -6.76 -4.71
C MET A 3 -4.06 -5.33 -4.20
N LEU A 4 -4.49 -4.39 -5.04
CA LEU A 4 -4.71 -3.01 -4.64
C LEU A 4 -5.88 -2.98 -3.65
N ALA A 5 -5.71 -2.25 -2.55
CA ALA A 5 -6.73 -2.11 -1.53
C ALA A 5 -6.75 -0.68 -1.01
N THR A 6 -7.91 -0.20 -0.58
CA THR A 6 -8.01 1.12 0.05
C THR A 6 -7.86 0.94 1.56
N CYS A 7 -7.05 1.77 2.21
CA CYS A 7 -6.89 1.73 3.65
C CYS A 7 -8.11 2.37 4.33
N SER A 8 -8.74 1.65 5.25
CA SER A 8 -9.92 2.11 5.98
C SER A 8 -9.64 3.23 6.99
N THR A 9 -8.36 3.55 7.24
CA THR A 9 -7.93 4.55 8.24
C THR A 9 -7.57 5.89 7.61
N CYS A 10 -6.96 5.87 6.42
CA CYS A 10 -6.42 7.05 5.75
C CYS A 10 -7.11 7.33 4.41
N ASP A 11 -8.04 6.46 3.97
CA ASP A 11 -8.67 6.41 2.63
C ASP A 11 -7.68 6.34 1.45
N GLY A 12 -6.39 6.27 1.71
CA GLY A 12 -5.33 6.15 0.71
C GLY A 12 -5.23 4.74 0.12
N LYS A 13 -4.65 4.69 -1.09
CA LYS A 13 -4.35 3.45 -1.81
C LYS A 13 -3.19 2.72 -1.14
N SER A 14 -3.41 1.45 -0.91
CA SER A 14 -2.48 0.53 -0.29
C SER A 14 -2.64 -0.83 -0.99
N TRP A 15 -2.05 -1.86 -0.41
CA TRP A 15 -2.03 -3.21 -0.93
C TRP A 15 -2.49 -4.16 0.16
N ARG A 16 -3.12 -5.27 -0.24
CA ARG A 16 -3.37 -6.43 0.61
C ARG A 16 -2.66 -7.65 0.04
N GLY A 17 -2.31 -8.61 0.89
CA GLY A 17 -1.63 -9.86 0.50
C GLY A 17 -0.24 -10.05 1.13
N CYS A 18 0.63 -10.80 0.48
CA CYS A 18 1.92 -11.26 1.02
C CYS A 18 3.07 -10.23 0.97
N GLY A 19 2.94 -9.13 0.23
CA GLY A 19 3.92 -8.03 0.23
C GLY A 19 5.09 -8.19 -0.75
N GLN A 20 5.23 -9.32 -1.44
CA GLN A 20 6.25 -9.47 -2.50
C GLN A 20 5.88 -8.75 -3.81
N HIS A 21 4.60 -8.47 -4.05
CA HIS A 21 4.14 -7.88 -5.33
C HIS A 21 3.64 -6.43 -5.18
N ILE A 22 3.99 -5.76 -4.07
CA ILE A 22 3.64 -4.36 -3.82
C ILE A 22 4.03 -3.42 -4.97
N PRO A 23 5.26 -3.48 -5.54
CA PRO A 23 5.63 -2.62 -6.66
C PRO A 23 4.67 -2.77 -7.83
N SER A 24 4.32 -3.99 -8.24
CA SER A 24 3.39 -4.23 -9.34
C SER A 24 1.97 -3.76 -9.04
N VAL A 25 1.54 -3.83 -7.78
CA VAL A 25 0.21 -3.40 -7.35
C VAL A 25 0.10 -1.87 -7.30
N LEU A 26 1.13 -1.19 -6.81
CA LEU A 26 1.17 0.26 -6.68
C LEU A 26 1.72 0.98 -7.92
N ASP A 27 2.21 0.24 -8.92
CA ASP A 27 2.76 0.79 -10.18
C ASP A 27 1.78 1.74 -10.86
N SER A 28 0.50 1.36 -10.93
CA SER A 28 -0.55 2.17 -11.54
C SER A 28 -1.12 3.26 -10.62
N VAL A 29 -0.58 3.42 -9.41
CA VAL A 29 -1.06 4.38 -8.41
C VAL A 29 0.02 5.41 -8.10
N PRO A 30 -0.24 6.70 -8.30
CA PRO A 30 0.74 7.74 -7.99
C PRO A 30 0.99 7.81 -6.48
N VAL A 31 2.22 8.14 -6.08
CA VAL A 31 2.67 8.12 -4.67
C VAL A 31 1.84 9.04 -3.77
N GLU A 32 1.32 10.14 -4.32
CA GLU A 32 0.38 11.07 -3.67
C GLU A 32 -0.93 10.39 -3.22
N GLN A 33 -1.37 9.34 -3.90
CA GLN A 33 -2.55 8.57 -3.54
C GLN A 33 -2.23 7.42 -2.59
N TRP A 34 -0.97 7.16 -2.27
CA TRP A 34 -0.60 6.06 -1.38
C TRP A 34 -1.02 6.37 0.06
N CYS A 35 -1.29 5.31 0.83
CA CYS A 35 -1.67 5.51 2.22
C CYS A 35 -0.55 6.16 3.02
N SER A 36 -0.88 7.26 3.68
CA SER A 36 0.02 8.02 4.55
C SER A 36 0.11 7.48 5.98
N CYS A 37 -0.47 6.29 6.27
CA CYS A 37 -0.32 5.63 7.56
C CYS A 37 1.15 5.31 7.86
N LYS A 38 1.47 5.17 9.15
CA LYS A 38 2.82 4.85 9.62
C LYS A 38 3.33 3.57 8.98
N LYS A 39 4.31 3.71 8.09
CA LYS A 39 4.96 2.57 7.42
C LYS A 39 5.85 1.80 8.40
N PRO A 40 5.94 0.47 8.28
CA PRO A 40 6.87 -0.32 9.07
C PRO A 40 8.31 0.06 8.74
N GLU A 41 9.18 0.00 9.77
CA GLU A 41 10.58 0.38 9.65
C GLU A 41 11.29 -0.48 8.59
N GLY A 42 12.03 0.16 7.69
CA GLY A 42 12.68 -0.51 6.56
C GLY A 42 11.82 -0.71 5.30
N SER A 43 10.52 -0.36 5.33
CA SER A 43 9.67 -0.43 4.12
C SER A 43 9.64 0.90 3.34
N LYS A 44 9.86 0.82 2.03
CA LYS A 44 9.66 1.92 1.07
C LYS A 44 8.19 2.11 0.68
N TYR A 45 7.36 1.09 0.90
CA TYR A 45 5.96 1.07 0.52
C TYR A 45 5.04 1.35 1.72
N PRO A 46 3.80 1.83 1.48
CA PRO A 46 2.80 2.02 2.52
C PRO A 46 2.52 0.70 3.26
N PRO A 47 2.00 0.75 4.50
CA PRO A 47 1.61 -0.46 5.23
C PRO A 47 0.49 -1.19 4.49
N ARG A 48 0.31 -2.48 4.79
CA ARG A 48 -0.83 -3.27 4.28
C ARG A 48 -2.14 -2.60 4.67
N ALA A 49 -3.10 -2.53 3.76
CA ALA A 49 -4.41 -1.94 4.04
C ALA A 49 -5.14 -2.75 5.11
N SER A 50 -5.49 -2.09 6.22
CA SER A 50 -6.34 -2.64 7.29
C SER A 50 -7.73 -2.96 6.78
#